data_AF-A0AAD7BXP6-F1
#
_entry.id   AF-A0AAD7BXP6-F1
#
_cell.length_a   1.000
_cell.length_b   1.000
_cell.length_c   1.000
_cell.angle_alpha   90.00
_cell.angle_beta   90.00
_cell.angle_gamma   90.00
#
_symmetry.space_group_name_H-M   'P 1'
#
loop_
_entity.id
_entity.type
_entity.pdbx_description
1 polymer ?
#
loop_
_entity_poly.entity_id
_entity_poly.type
_entity_poly.pdbx_seq_one_letter_code
_entity_poly.pdbx_strand_id
1 'polypeptide(L)'
;MPPATPLPAPERIDSEVYLELLPGVSDNENEVARLNAMHNAFHEYFKGGLCAFKLKNERPQRVLELGCGTGAWAVQAAIEFPEAQVVAVDISPLPAHRVLPDNMNFQLVDLRADLPFERESFDIVHARMVMMHIPNAKHLITRVAQLVKPGGLLILHDPASKTLLETGGPAVRHCVKELVELWKMSGADPDMGEKFQSILAETGWFSEIQVEKIAIPLGGCIHDERLYKLGLINKVFLQRFIMAAGARLAAAGHGLTEEMVQSCVEELDQVGCTAVWDFYSCAARRGGLAELHHEMWRFVAEHCNDRNATKMPGMTKIMPSAHPALQLTSGAEKLGRSRRLGTLAGHCNALQTFLYQAFIPHSTCIA
;
A
#
# COMPACT_ATOMS: atom_id res chain seq x y z
N MET A 1 18.82 33.68 6.54
CA MET A 1 17.37 33.86 6.24
C MET A 1 16.69 34.26 7.52
N PRO A 2 15.76 35.23 7.52
CA PRO A 2 14.94 35.46 8.71
C PRO A 2 14.12 34.18 9.01
N PRO A 3 13.84 33.87 10.29
CA PRO A 3 12.96 32.76 10.63
C PRO A 3 11.58 33.03 10.01
N ALA A 4 11.02 32.00 9.34
CA ALA A 4 9.70 32.08 8.75
C ALA A 4 8.67 32.45 9.84
N THR A 5 7.92 33.52 9.62
CA THR A 5 6.86 33.98 10.50
C THR A 5 5.79 32.88 10.55
N PRO A 6 5.31 32.45 11.74
CA PRO A 6 4.21 31.49 11.83
C PRO A 6 3.01 32.02 11.06
N LEU A 7 2.41 31.19 10.21
CA LEU A 7 1.09 31.49 9.67
C LEU A 7 0.12 31.53 10.86
N PRO A 8 -0.65 32.61 11.05
CA PRO A 8 -1.59 32.68 12.15
C PRO A 8 -2.61 31.54 12.00
N ALA A 9 -2.84 30.79 13.09
CA ALA A 9 -3.97 29.89 13.13
C ALA A 9 -5.24 30.74 12.95
N PRO A 10 -6.14 30.41 12.00
CA PRO A 10 -7.40 31.14 11.88
C PRO A 10 -8.14 31.06 13.22
N GLU A 11 -8.56 32.21 13.76
CA GLU A 11 -9.23 32.30 15.08
C GLU A 11 -10.51 31.46 15.16
N ARG A 12 -11.04 31.06 14.00
CA ARG A 12 -12.04 30.03 13.81
C ARG A 12 -11.89 29.54 12.38
N ILE A 13 -11.55 28.27 12.17
CA ILE A 13 -11.82 27.65 10.88
C ILE A 13 -13.30 27.30 10.92
N ASP A 14 -14.14 28.23 10.48
CA ASP A 14 -15.52 27.89 10.19
C ASP A 14 -15.49 26.84 9.09
N SER A 15 -16.02 25.65 9.37
CA SER A 15 -16.12 24.58 8.38
C SER A 15 -16.90 25.06 7.15
N GLU A 16 -17.77 26.07 7.32
CA GLU A 16 -18.47 26.78 6.23
C GLU A 16 -17.53 27.58 5.30
N VAL A 17 -16.45 28.19 5.80
CA VAL A 17 -15.49 28.95 4.95
C VAL A 17 -14.66 28.02 4.06
N TYR A 18 -14.44 26.76 4.48
CA TYR A 18 -13.86 25.73 3.60
C TYR A 18 -14.88 25.13 2.63
N LEU A 19 -16.17 25.15 2.98
CA LEU A 19 -17.27 24.76 2.09
C LEU A 19 -17.51 25.81 0.98
N GLU A 20 -17.25 27.10 1.23
CA GLU A 20 -17.28 28.14 0.18
C GLU A 20 -16.16 27.98 -0.88
N LEU A 21 -15.06 27.31 -0.52
CA LEU A 21 -14.00 26.93 -1.47
C LEU A 21 -14.33 25.66 -2.27
N LEU A 22 -15.45 25.01 -1.98
CA LEU A 22 -15.95 23.78 -2.62
C LEU A 22 -17.44 23.97 -3.00
N PRO A 23 -17.75 24.72 -4.07
CA PRO A 23 -19.14 25.05 -4.38
C PRO A 23 -19.94 23.81 -4.82
N GLY A 24 -21.04 23.57 -4.08
CA GLY A 24 -22.30 22.96 -4.54
C GLY A 24 -22.32 21.45 -4.64
N VAL A 25 -22.73 20.74 -3.59
CA VAL A 25 -22.52 19.28 -3.61
C VAL A 25 -23.48 18.48 -2.70
N SER A 26 -24.21 17.54 -3.30
CA SER A 26 -25.07 16.53 -2.67
C SER A 26 -24.30 15.25 -2.29
N ASP A 27 -24.90 14.32 -1.52
CA ASP A 27 -24.23 13.17 -0.87
C ASP A 27 -23.35 12.25 -1.77
N ASN A 28 -23.54 12.20 -3.09
CA ASN A 28 -22.66 11.45 -4.00
C ASN A 28 -21.49 12.29 -4.54
N GLU A 29 -21.73 13.56 -4.86
CA GLU A 29 -20.70 14.45 -5.37
C GLU A 29 -19.72 14.85 -4.23
N ASN A 30 -20.21 14.84 -2.97
CA ASN A 30 -19.47 15.22 -1.76
C ASN A 30 -18.34 14.26 -1.45
N GLU A 31 -18.58 12.98 -1.71
CA GLU A 31 -17.59 11.94 -1.51
C GLU A 31 -16.53 11.95 -2.63
N VAL A 32 -16.95 12.22 -3.87
CA VAL A 32 -16.02 12.36 -5.00
C VAL A 32 -15.08 13.54 -4.79
N ALA A 33 -15.62 14.71 -4.40
CA ALA A 33 -14.81 15.89 -4.11
C ALA A 33 -13.83 15.63 -2.97
N ARG A 34 -14.28 14.98 -1.89
CA ARG A 34 -13.44 14.62 -0.74
C ARG A 34 -12.29 13.68 -1.13
N LEU A 35 -12.58 12.61 -1.86
CA LEU A 35 -11.56 11.65 -2.31
C LEU A 35 -10.55 12.28 -3.27
N ASN A 36 -11.01 13.15 -4.18
CA ASN A 36 -10.13 13.92 -5.06
C ASN A 36 -9.26 14.91 -4.27
N ALA A 37 -9.81 15.61 -3.27
CA ALA A 37 -9.06 16.52 -2.41
C ALA A 37 -7.99 15.77 -1.60
N MET A 38 -8.32 14.58 -1.09
CA MET A 38 -7.36 13.69 -0.42
C MET A 38 -6.24 13.26 -1.36
N HIS A 39 -6.56 12.87 -2.60
CA HIS A 39 -5.55 12.56 -3.60
C HIS A 39 -4.61 13.75 -3.86
N ASN A 40 -5.18 14.94 -4.11
CA ASN A 40 -4.42 16.15 -4.39
C ASN A 40 -3.51 16.55 -3.22
N ALA A 41 -3.99 16.46 -1.98
CA ALA A 41 -3.21 16.78 -0.80
C ALA A 41 -1.99 15.85 -0.64
N PHE A 42 -2.16 14.55 -0.85
CA PHE A 42 -1.03 13.61 -0.87
C PHE A 42 -0.07 13.87 -2.04
N HIS A 43 -0.61 14.15 -3.23
CA HIS A 43 0.21 14.46 -4.41
C HIS A 43 1.07 15.71 -4.18
N GLU A 44 0.50 16.77 -3.61
CA GLU A 44 1.22 17.98 -3.22
C GLU A 44 2.26 17.70 -2.12
N TYR A 45 1.88 16.93 -1.09
CA TYR A 45 2.82 16.51 -0.02
C TYR A 45 4.03 15.76 -0.61
N PHE A 46 3.80 14.88 -1.58
CA PHE A 46 4.83 14.15 -2.33
C PHE A 46 5.48 14.96 -3.47
N LYS A 47 5.30 16.28 -3.52
CA LYS A 47 5.92 17.20 -4.50
C LYS A 47 5.59 16.83 -5.95
N GLY A 48 4.35 16.41 -6.20
CA GLY A 48 3.89 15.94 -7.50
C GLY A 48 4.20 14.48 -7.78
N GLY A 49 4.64 13.71 -6.77
CA GLY A 49 4.84 12.27 -6.89
C GLY A 49 3.55 11.47 -6.64
N LEU A 50 3.53 10.22 -7.11
CA LEU A 50 2.45 9.26 -6.84
C LEU A 50 2.54 8.62 -5.45
N CYS A 51 3.72 8.66 -4.82
CA CYS A 51 3.98 8.19 -3.46
C CYS A 51 5.21 8.93 -2.89
N ALA A 52 5.60 8.59 -1.65
CA ALA A 52 6.79 9.18 -1.01
C ALA A 52 8.11 8.83 -1.73
N PHE A 53 8.10 7.82 -2.60
CA PHE A 53 9.27 7.28 -3.27
C PHE A 53 9.37 7.80 -4.70
N LYS A 54 10.60 8.01 -5.18
CA LYS A 54 10.83 8.55 -6.52
C LYS A 54 10.62 7.48 -7.58
N LEU A 55 9.52 7.56 -8.33
CA LEU A 55 9.21 6.64 -9.44
C LEU A 55 9.73 7.13 -10.81
N LYS A 56 10.33 8.33 -10.90
CA LYS A 56 10.73 8.96 -12.17
C LYS A 56 11.63 8.12 -13.10
N ASN A 57 12.37 7.17 -12.55
CA ASN A 57 13.27 6.29 -13.30
C ASN A 57 12.61 4.96 -13.68
N GLU A 58 11.44 4.67 -13.13
CA GLU A 58 10.66 3.49 -13.51
C GLU A 58 10.11 3.68 -14.93
N ARG A 59 9.96 2.57 -15.65
CA ARG A 59 9.33 2.51 -16.97
C ARG A 59 8.32 1.36 -16.97
N PRO A 60 7.28 1.41 -16.12
CA PRO A 60 6.33 0.33 -16.00
C PRO A 60 5.62 0.12 -17.33
N GLN A 61 5.29 -1.13 -17.64
CA GLN A 61 4.43 -1.47 -18.79
C GLN A 61 3.00 -1.73 -18.32
N ARG A 62 2.83 -2.16 -17.07
CA ARG A 62 1.53 -2.45 -16.45
C ARG A 62 1.50 -1.95 -15.01
N VAL A 63 0.50 -1.13 -14.70
CA VAL A 63 0.24 -0.58 -13.36
C VAL A 63 -1.13 -1.02 -12.88
N LEU A 64 -1.25 -1.45 -11.62
CA LEU A 64 -2.52 -1.80 -10.99
C LEU A 64 -2.79 -0.87 -9.80
N GLU A 65 -3.97 -0.27 -9.74
CA GLU A 65 -4.49 0.37 -8.53
C GLU A 65 -5.64 -0.46 -7.95
N LEU A 66 -5.52 -0.82 -6.66
CA LEU A 66 -6.55 -1.52 -5.89
C LEU A 66 -7.34 -0.51 -5.04
N GLY A 67 -8.67 -0.62 -5.05
CA GLY A 67 -9.55 0.30 -4.31
C GLY A 67 -9.43 1.73 -4.81
N CYS A 68 -9.57 1.92 -6.13
CA CYS A 68 -9.26 3.20 -6.77
C CYS A 68 -10.22 4.35 -6.41
N GLY A 69 -11.38 4.05 -5.82
CA GLY A 69 -12.39 5.04 -5.47
C GLY A 69 -12.79 5.90 -6.67
N THR A 70 -12.40 7.17 -6.67
CA THR A 70 -12.71 8.07 -7.80
C THR A 70 -11.82 7.87 -9.02
N GLY A 71 -10.77 7.05 -8.93
CA GLY A 71 -9.76 6.83 -9.97
C GLY A 71 -8.73 7.95 -10.11
N ALA A 72 -8.70 8.93 -9.19
CA ALA A 72 -7.81 10.10 -9.30
C ALA A 72 -6.33 9.71 -9.40
N TRP A 73 -5.88 8.73 -8.60
CA TRP A 73 -4.50 8.27 -8.64
C TRP A 73 -4.20 7.49 -9.90
N ALA A 74 -5.06 6.56 -10.33
CA ALA A 74 -4.88 5.84 -11.59
C ALA A 74 -4.82 6.78 -12.80
N VAL A 75 -5.63 7.84 -12.84
CA VAL A 75 -5.53 8.86 -13.89
C VAL A 75 -4.17 9.56 -13.86
N GLN A 76 -3.70 9.97 -12.68
CA GLN A 76 -2.40 10.60 -12.53
C GLN A 76 -1.26 9.65 -12.95
N ALA A 77 -1.35 8.37 -12.59
CA ALA A 77 -0.39 7.34 -12.98
C ALA A 77 -0.39 7.10 -14.49
N ALA A 78 -1.56 7.13 -15.14
CA ALA A 78 -1.68 6.99 -16.58
C ALA A 78 -1.06 8.17 -17.34
N ILE A 79 -1.17 9.38 -16.78
CA ILE A 79 -0.51 10.59 -17.30
C ILE A 79 1.01 10.53 -17.10
N GLU A 80 1.47 10.09 -15.93
CA GLU A 80 2.91 9.98 -15.62
C GLU A 80 3.60 8.85 -16.42
N PHE A 81 2.88 7.77 -16.70
CA PHE A 81 3.35 6.61 -17.45
C PHE A 81 2.53 6.39 -18.74
N PRO A 82 2.69 7.25 -19.77
CA PRO A 82 1.88 7.18 -20.98
C PRO A 82 2.09 5.89 -21.80
N GLU A 83 3.22 5.21 -21.61
CA GLU A 83 3.51 3.91 -22.25
C GLU A 83 2.97 2.72 -21.45
N ALA A 84 2.56 2.92 -20.19
CA ALA A 84 2.02 1.86 -19.36
C ALA A 84 0.53 1.68 -19.59
N GLN A 85 0.06 0.44 -19.48
CA GLN A 85 -1.35 0.13 -19.30
C GLN A 85 -1.70 0.20 -17.82
N VAL A 86 -2.58 1.12 -17.44
CA VAL A 86 -3.07 1.29 -16.07
C VAL A 86 -4.39 0.54 -15.91
N VAL A 87 -4.49 -0.31 -14.91
CA VAL A 87 -5.72 -1.00 -14.52
C VAL A 87 -6.11 -0.48 -13.14
N ALA A 88 -7.32 0.05 -13.01
CA ALA A 88 -7.88 0.48 -11.74
C ALA A 88 -9.05 -0.42 -11.36
N VAL A 89 -9.10 -0.84 -10.10
CA VAL A 89 -10.20 -1.68 -9.62
C VAL A 89 -10.82 -1.16 -8.35
N ASP A 90 -12.13 -1.31 -8.23
CA ASP A 90 -12.90 -1.00 -7.04
C ASP A 90 -14.16 -1.87 -7.00
N ILE A 91 -14.76 -2.04 -5.82
CA ILE A 91 -16.06 -2.70 -5.68
C ILE A 91 -17.21 -1.82 -6.20
N SER A 92 -16.99 -0.51 -6.24
CA SER A 92 -17.95 0.50 -6.70
C SER A 92 -17.55 1.07 -8.06
N PRO A 93 -18.50 1.46 -8.91
CA PRO A 93 -18.19 2.08 -10.20
C PRO A 93 -17.50 3.44 -10.01
N LEU A 94 -16.67 3.82 -11.00
CA LEU A 94 -16.13 5.18 -11.07
C LEU A 94 -17.23 6.24 -11.20
N PRO A 95 -16.98 7.48 -10.77
CA PRO A 95 -17.91 8.59 -11.00
C PRO A 95 -18.23 8.74 -12.49
N ALA A 96 -19.51 8.95 -12.84
CA ALA A 96 -19.94 9.00 -14.24
C ALA A 96 -19.26 10.11 -15.08
N HIS A 97 -18.80 11.19 -14.43
CA HIS A 97 -18.08 12.29 -15.05
C HIS A 97 -16.56 12.04 -15.17
N ARG A 98 -16.05 10.89 -14.72
CA ARG A 98 -14.63 10.56 -14.78
C ARG A 98 -14.23 10.27 -16.23
N VAL A 99 -13.40 11.14 -16.78
CA VAL A 99 -12.73 10.90 -18.07
C VAL A 99 -11.53 9.99 -17.85
N LEU A 100 -11.45 8.89 -18.62
CA LEU A 100 -10.36 7.92 -18.57
C LEU A 100 -9.34 8.22 -19.67
N PRO A 101 -8.04 8.27 -19.35
CA PRO A 101 -6.97 8.22 -20.34
C PRO A 101 -7.05 6.95 -21.20
N ASP A 102 -6.63 7.03 -22.46
CA ASP A 102 -6.69 5.90 -23.41
C ASP A 102 -5.90 4.66 -22.95
N ASN A 103 -4.88 4.86 -22.12
CA ASN A 103 -4.04 3.81 -21.54
C ASN A 103 -4.54 3.34 -20.16
N MET A 104 -5.75 3.71 -19.75
CA MET A 104 -6.35 3.32 -18.48
C MET A 104 -7.62 2.50 -18.68
N ASN A 105 -7.76 1.40 -17.95
CA ASN A 105 -8.96 0.57 -17.88
C ASN A 105 -9.48 0.47 -16.44
N PHE A 106 -10.80 0.40 -16.28
CA PHE A 106 -11.45 0.19 -14.99
C PHE A 106 -12.16 -1.16 -14.95
N GLN A 107 -12.12 -1.85 -13.80
CA GLN A 107 -12.84 -3.11 -13.57
C GLN A 107 -13.51 -3.12 -12.19
N LEU A 108 -14.75 -3.60 -12.14
CA LEU A 108 -15.42 -3.87 -10.87
C LEU A 108 -14.84 -5.16 -10.26
N VAL A 109 -14.16 -5.04 -9.13
CA VAL A 109 -13.52 -6.18 -8.44
C VAL A 109 -13.73 -6.06 -6.94
N ASP A 110 -14.26 -7.13 -6.35
CA ASP A 110 -14.26 -7.30 -4.90
C ASP A 110 -12.92 -7.88 -4.46
N LEU A 111 -12.11 -7.07 -3.75
CA LEU A 111 -10.79 -7.48 -3.27
C LEU A 111 -10.84 -8.60 -2.22
N ARG A 112 -12.03 -8.89 -1.65
CA ARG A 112 -12.24 -10.02 -0.73
C ARG A 112 -12.31 -11.36 -1.46
N ALA A 113 -12.58 -11.34 -2.77
CA ALA A 113 -12.71 -12.51 -3.62
C ALA A 113 -11.42 -12.81 -4.40
N ASP A 114 -11.51 -13.68 -5.40
CA ASP A 114 -10.41 -13.99 -6.29
C ASP A 114 -10.02 -12.82 -7.21
N LEU A 115 -8.74 -12.44 -7.15
CA LEU A 115 -8.22 -11.35 -7.98
C LEU A 115 -8.12 -11.87 -9.43
N PRO A 116 -8.75 -11.21 -10.41
CA PRO A 116 -8.85 -11.70 -11.80
C PRO A 116 -7.57 -11.44 -12.60
N PHE A 117 -6.41 -11.59 -11.96
CA PHE A 117 -5.12 -11.20 -12.50
C PHE A 117 -4.12 -12.34 -12.42
N GLU A 118 -3.33 -12.48 -13.48
CA GLU A 118 -2.22 -13.42 -13.50
C GLU A 118 -1.13 -12.97 -12.51
N ARG A 119 -0.44 -13.95 -11.93
CA ARG A 119 0.72 -13.70 -11.08
C ARG A 119 1.83 -13.05 -11.90
N GLU A 120 2.65 -12.22 -11.26
CA GLU A 120 3.79 -11.56 -11.87
C GLU A 120 3.43 -10.79 -13.15
N SER A 121 2.29 -10.09 -13.14
CA SER A 121 1.74 -9.41 -14.32
C SER A 121 1.83 -7.88 -14.25
N PHE A 122 2.14 -7.29 -13.09
CA PHE A 122 2.24 -5.84 -12.91
C PHE A 122 3.63 -5.39 -12.49
N ASP A 123 4.10 -4.30 -13.10
CA ASP A 123 5.37 -3.65 -12.77
C ASP A 123 5.21 -2.77 -11.53
N ILE A 124 4.02 -2.18 -11.33
CA ILE A 124 3.66 -1.43 -10.13
C ILE A 124 2.26 -1.86 -9.68
N VAL A 125 2.10 -2.14 -8.39
CA VAL A 125 0.80 -2.32 -7.75
C VAL A 125 0.67 -1.30 -6.61
N HIS A 126 -0.43 -0.57 -6.58
CA HIS A 126 -0.71 0.49 -5.61
C HIS A 126 -2.03 0.24 -4.88
N ALA A 127 -2.07 0.57 -3.59
CA ALA A 127 -3.31 0.70 -2.82
C ALA A 127 -3.15 1.78 -1.75
N ARG A 128 -4.22 2.56 -1.50
CA ARG A 128 -4.22 3.59 -0.46
C ARG A 128 -5.55 3.67 0.27
N MET A 129 -5.52 3.55 1.60
CA MET A 129 -6.71 3.52 2.45
C MET A 129 -7.63 2.35 2.10
N VAL A 130 -7.04 1.16 1.95
CA VAL A 130 -7.75 -0.04 1.48
C VAL A 130 -7.57 -1.20 2.43
N MET A 131 -6.32 -1.55 2.77
CA MET A 131 -6.05 -2.79 3.51
C MET A 131 -6.65 -2.72 4.92
N MET A 132 -6.70 -1.53 5.53
CA MET A 132 -7.35 -1.27 6.81
C MET A 132 -8.83 -1.66 6.87
N HIS A 133 -9.54 -1.69 5.74
CA HIS A 133 -10.97 -1.99 5.67
C HIS A 133 -11.28 -3.47 5.37
N ILE A 134 -10.28 -4.24 4.91
CA ILE A 134 -10.49 -5.60 4.43
C ILE A 134 -10.30 -6.60 5.57
N PRO A 135 -11.29 -7.45 5.87
CA PRO A 135 -11.11 -8.55 6.79
C PRO A 135 -9.97 -9.47 6.34
N ASN A 136 -9.10 -9.87 7.25
CA ASN A 136 -7.90 -10.67 6.95
C ASN A 136 -6.97 -10.02 5.90
N ALA A 137 -6.79 -8.69 5.94
CA ALA A 137 -5.97 -7.95 4.99
C ALA A 137 -4.55 -8.53 4.78
N LYS A 138 -3.95 -9.17 5.78
CA LYS A 138 -2.67 -9.90 5.63
C LYS A 138 -2.72 -10.90 4.47
N HIS A 139 -3.81 -11.66 4.34
CA HIS A 139 -4.00 -12.61 3.26
C HIS A 139 -4.13 -11.92 1.90
N LEU A 140 -4.86 -10.79 1.84
CA LEU A 140 -4.95 -9.97 0.63
C LEU A 140 -3.56 -9.42 0.23
N ILE A 141 -2.80 -8.88 1.18
CA ILE A 141 -1.44 -8.36 0.93
C ILE A 141 -0.55 -9.46 0.36
N THR A 142 -0.61 -10.69 0.88
CA THR A 142 0.15 -11.83 0.32
C THR A 142 -0.27 -12.14 -1.12
N ARG A 143 -1.57 -12.08 -1.45
CA ARG A 143 -2.06 -12.34 -2.82
C ARG A 143 -1.68 -11.21 -3.78
N VAL A 144 -1.80 -9.97 -3.34
CA VAL A 144 -1.39 -8.77 -4.08
C VAL A 144 0.11 -8.80 -4.39
N ALA A 145 0.93 -9.23 -3.43
CA ALA A 145 2.36 -9.41 -3.62
C ALA A 145 2.71 -10.43 -4.72
N GLN A 146 1.83 -11.42 -5.01
CA GLN A 146 2.03 -12.37 -6.11
C GLN A 146 1.82 -11.76 -7.49
N LEU A 147 1.09 -10.65 -7.58
CA LEU A 147 0.80 -9.97 -8.84
C LEU A 147 2.00 -9.14 -9.33
N VAL A 148 2.93 -8.81 -8.43
CA VAL A 148 4.10 -7.98 -8.71
C VAL A 148 5.17 -8.80 -9.43
N LYS A 149 5.59 -8.32 -10.61
CA LYS A 149 6.70 -8.90 -11.39
C LYS A 149 8.01 -8.86 -10.60
N PRO A 150 8.96 -9.77 -10.86
CA PRO A 150 10.34 -9.61 -10.41
C PRO A 150 10.89 -8.23 -10.81
N GLY A 151 11.47 -7.49 -9.85
CA GLY A 151 11.92 -6.12 -10.03
C GLY A 151 10.81 -5.04 -10.00
N GLY A 152 9.54 -5.44 -9.89
CA GLY A 152 8.40 -4.53 -9.76
C GLY A 152 8.21 -3.98 -8.34
N LEU A 153 7.27 -3.05 -8.18
CA LEU A 153 6.98 -2.37 -6.92
C LEU A 153 5.58 -2.71 -6.40
N LEU A 154 5.49 -2.92 -5.09
CA LEU A 154 4.26 -2.84 -4.32
C LEU A 154 4.28 -1.58 -3.47
N ILE A 155 3.28 -0.71 -3.64
CA ILE A 155 3.14 0.55 -2.92
C ILE A 155 1.84 0.50 -2.12
N LEU A 156 1.95 0.60 -0.79
CA LEU A 156 0.81 0.52 0.12
C LEU A 156 0.79 1.71 1.05
N HIS A 157 -0.42 2.21 1.31
CA HIS A 157 -0.65 3.37 2.13
C HIS A 157 -1.84 3.15 3.06
N ASP A 158 -1.66 3.14 4.37
CA ASP A 158 -2.74 3.05 5.36
C ASP A 158 -2.35 3.80 6.63
N PRO A 159 -3.32 4.17 7.47
CA PRO A 159 -3.06 4.90 8.70
C PRO A 159 -2.74 3.96 9.85
N ALA A 160 -2.43 4.56 11.00
CA ALA A 160 -2.48 3.90 12.30
C ALA A 160 -3.07 4.82 13.36
N SER A 161 -3.85 4.24 14.28
CA SER A 161 -4.61 4.97 15.29
C SER A 161 -3.81 5.31 16.55
N LYS A 162 -2.65 4.68 16.77
CA LYS A 162 -1.88 4.78 18.02
C LYS A 162 -1.58 6.22 18.42
N THR A 163 -0.91 6.99 17.56
CA THR A 163 -0.55 8.38 17.89
C THR A 163 -1.79 9.26 18.01
N LEU A 164 -2.87 8.98 17.28
CA LEU A 164 -4.15 9.69 17.43
C LEU A 164 -4.79 9.45 18.81
N LEU A 165 -4.70 8.22 19.33
CA LEU A 165 -5.13 7.85 20.69
C LEU A 165 -4.24 8.46 21.79
N GLU A 166 -2.98 8.76 21.49
CA GLU A 166 -2.05 9.38 22.45
C GLU A 166 -2.19 10.92 22.48
N THR A 167 -2.40 11.53 21.31
CA THR A 167 -2.31 12.99 21.11
C THR A 167 -3.65 13.70 21.00
N GLY A 168 -4.74 12.97 20.71
CA GLY A 168 -6.09 13.52 20.72
C GLY A 168 -6.52 13.96 22.12
N GLY A 169 -7.45 14.90 22.20
CA GLY A 169 -8.07 15.28 23.47
C GLY A 169 -9.02 14.18 24.00
N PRO A 170 -9.63 14.38 25.17
CA PRO A 170 -10.52 13.38 25.77
C PRO A 170 -11.62 12.86 24.84
N ALA A 171 -12.30 13.73 24.07
CA ALA A 171 -13.42 13.33 23.23
C ALA A 171 -12.96 12.53 22.01
N VAL A 172 -11.88 12.97 21.35
CA VAL A 172 -11.23 12.27 20.23
C VAL A 172 -10.74 10.91 20.67
N ARG A 173 -10.03 10.82 21.80
CA ARG A 173 -9.51 9.53 22.30
C ARG A 173 -10.63 8.54 22.57
N HIS A 174 -11.72 9.00 23.17
CA HIS A 174 -12.85 8.13 23.45
C HIS A 174 -13.49 7.62 22.14
N CYS A 175 -13.83 8.51 21.21
CA CYS A 175 -14.44 8.12 19.95
C CYS A 175 -13.55 7.19 19.11
N VAL A 176 -12.27 7.54 18.96
CA VAL A 176 -11.32 6.73 18.20
C VAL A 176 -11.15 5.36 18.84
N LYS A 177 -11.10 5.25 20.18
CA LYS A 177 -10.99 3.97 20.87
C LYS A 177 -12.17 3.06 20.56
N GLU A 178 -13.41 3.55 20.72
CA GLU A 178 -14.61 2.75 20.46
C GLU A 178 -14.70 2.31 18.98
N LEU A 179 -14.34 3.21 18.05
CA LEU A 179 -14.30 2.90 16.62
C LEU A 179 -13.23 1.85 16.27
N VAL A 180 -12.04 1.96 16.86
CA VAL A 180 -10.93 1.00 16.65
C VAL A 180 -11.31 -0.39 17.13
N GLU A 181 -11.91 -0.50 18.31
CA GLU A 181 -12.35 -1.78 18.86
C GLU A 181 -13.43 -2.42 17.97
N LEU A 182 -14.42 -1.63 17.53
CA LEU A 182 -15.45 -2.12 16.62
C LEU A 182 -14.86 -2.66 15.31
N TRP A 183 -13.90 -1.93 14.71
CA TRP A 183 -13.27 -2.37 13.47
C TRP A 183 -12.52 -3.68 13.65
N LYS A 184 -11.75 -3.81 14.73
CA LYS A 184 -11.06 -5.06 15.06
C LYS A 184 -12.05 -6.22 15.23
N MET A 185 -13.21 -5.97 15.86
CA MET A 185 -14.27 -6.98 15.97
C MET A 185 -14.88 -7.38 14.61
N SER A 186 -14.89 -6.49 13.63
CA SER A 186 -15.33 -6.79 12.25
C SER A 186 -14.26 -7.49 11.40
N GLY A 187 -13.06 -7.69 11.94
CA GLY A 187 -11.90 -8.25 11.24
C GLY A 187 -11.08 -7.24 10.42
N ALA A 188 -11.53 -5.98 10.37
CA ALA A 188 -10.78 -4.85 9.83
C ALA A 188 -9.67 -4.42 10.80
N ASP A 189 -8.74 -3.59 10.33
CA ASP A 189 -7.56 -3.22 11.11
C ASP A 189 -7.16 -1.75 10.89
N PRO A 190 -7.58 -0.83 11.80
CA PRO A 190 -7.21 0.59 11.71
C PRO A 190 -5.71 0.86 11.72
N ASP A 191 -4.92 -0.12 12.18
CA ASP A 191 -3.49 -0.01 12.42
C ASP A 191 -2.68 -0.77 11.36
N MET A 192 -3.30 -1.07 10.20
CA MET A 192 -2.67 -1.85 9.13
C MET A 192 -1.37 -1.22 8.61
N GLY A 193 -1.27 0.11 8.61
CA GLY A 193 -0.07 0.83 8.17
C GLY A 193 1.20 0.43 8.92
N GLU A 194 1.11 0.20 10.23
CA GLU A 194 2.23 -0.23 11.08
C GLU A 194 2.74 -1.65 10.73
N LYS A 195 1.91 -2.45 10.07
CA LYS A 195 2.13 -3.88 9.84
C LYS A 195 2.68 -4.18 8.45
N PHE A 196 2.73 -3.20 7.55
CA PHE A 196 3.20 -3.42 6.18
C PHE A 196 4.59 -4.03 6.12
N GLN A 197 5.55 -3.49 6.87
CA GLN A 197 6.93 -3.99 6.81
C GLN A 197 7.04 -5.45 7.23
N SER A 198 6.43 -5.84 8.35
CA SER A 198 6.49 -7.20 8.86
C SER A 198 5.74 -8.18 7.95
N ILE A 199 4.52 -7.83 7.52
CA ILE A 199 3.73 -8.68 6.62
C ILE A 199 4.47 -8.93 5.31
N LEU A 200 5.07 -7.90 4.71
CA LEU A 200 5.80 -8.03 3.46
C LEU A 200 7.12 -8.79 3.66
N ALA A 201 7.85 -8.57 4.76
CA ALA A 201 9.06 -9.32 5.05
C ALA A 201 8.78 -10.83 5.21
N GLU A 202 7.68 -11.18 5.90
CA GLU A 202 7.26 -12.58 6.09
C GLU A 202 6.94 -13.31 4.76
N THR A 203 6.65 -12.60 3.67
CA THR A 203 6.47 -13.24 2.36
C THR A 203 7.76 -13.80 1.77
N GLY A 204 8.93 -13.28 2.16
CA GLY A 204 10.23 -13.63 1.57
C GLY A 204 10.37 -13.23 0.09
N TRP A 205 9.54 -12.29 -0.39
CA TRP A 205 9.46 -11.96 -1.81
C TRP A 205 10.11 -10.63 -2.20
N PHE A 206 10.32 -9.74 -1.25
CA PHE A 206 10.80 -8.40 -1.50
C PHE A 206 12.26 -8.29 -1.04
N SER A 207 13.14 -7.87 -1.95
CA SER A 207 14.56 -7.66 -1.64
C SER A 207 14.82 -6.33 -0.94
N GLU A 208 13.88 -5.39 -1.05
CA GLU A 208 13.91 -4.10 -0.39
C GLU A 208 12.50 -3.70 0.05
N ILE A 209 12.36 -3.27 1.30
CA ILE A 209 11.11 -2.74 1.86
C ILE A 209 11.45 -1.42 2.56
N GLN A 210 10.88 -0.33 2.06
CA GLN A 210 11.00 0.99 2.67
C GLN A 210 9.64 1.43 3.21
N VAL A 211 9.62 1.94 4.43
CA VAL A 211 8.40 2.48 5.06
C VAL A 211 8.70 3.87 5.59
N GLU A 212 7.91 4.85 5.14
CA GLU A 212 7.91 6.20 5.68
C GLU A 212 6.65 6.39 6.53
N LYS A 213 6.84 6.73 7.80
CA LYS A 213 5.77 7.20 8.69
C LYS A 213 5.64 8.72 8.53
N ILE A 214 4.46 9.17 8.14
CA ILE A 214 4.07 10.57 8.04
C ILE A 214 3.16 10.88 9.23
N ALA A 215 3.65 11.66 10.18
CA ALA A 215 2.85 12.14 11.30
C ALA A 215 2.02 13.34 10.83
N ILE A 216 0.72 13.15 10.55
CA ILE A 216 -0.17 14.17 10.01
C ILE A 216 -0.88 14.90 11.15
N PRO A 217 -0.54 16.16 11.48
CA PRO A 217 -1.24 16.89 12.52
C PRO A 217 -2.59 17.36 11.97
N LEU A 218 -3.67 17.11 12.73
CA LEU A 218 -5.04 17.45 12.33
C LEU A 218 -5.42 18.89 12.73
N GLY A 219 -4.57 19.57 13.50
CA GLY A 219 -4.73 20.95 13.94
C GLY A 219 -3.41 21.57 14.40
N GLY A 220 -3.50 22.78 14.96
CA GLY A 220 -2.35 23.50 15.53
C GLY A 220 -1.49 24.26 14.50
N CYS A 221 -0.39 24.86 15.01
CA CYS A 221 0.56 25.64 14.21
C CYS A 221 1.54 24.71 13.48
N ILE A 222 1.41 24.62 12.15
CA ILE A 222 2.27 23.77 11.31
C ILE A 222 3.07 24.67 10.36
N HIS A 223 4.39 24.48 10.33
CA HIS A 223 5.29 25.29 9.50
C HIS A 223 5.46 24.77 8.06
N ASP A 224 5.20 23.49 7.81
CA ASP A 224 5.14 22.94 6.44
C ASP A 224 3.71 23.08 5.88
N GLU A 225 3.55 23.98 4.91
CA GLU A 225 2.26 24.27 4.26
C GLU A 225 1.60 23.02 3.66
N ARG A 226 2.39 22.09 3.11
CA ARG A 226 1.87 20.90 2.43
C ARG A 226 1.39 19.88 3.45
N LEU A 227 2.14 19.72 4.55
CA LEU A 227 1.70 18.92 5.68
C LEU A 227 0.47 19.52 6.36
N TYR A 228 0.37 20.86 6.43
CA TYR A 228 -0.80 21.55 6.95
C TYR A 228 -2.05 21.28 6.12
N LYS A 229 -1.98 21.45 4.79
CA LYS A 229 -3.09 21.11 3.87
C LYS A 229 -3.48 19.64 3.98
N LEU A 230 -2.50 18.73 4.02
CA LEU A 230 -2.75 17.31 4.21
C LEU A 230 -3.46 17.03 5.55
N GLY A 231 -3.04 17.72 6.62
CA GLY A 231 -3.65 17.69 7.94
C GLY A 231 -5.12 18.08 7.94
N LEU A 232 -5.44 19.23 7.35
CA LEU A 232 -6.82 19.72 7.27
C LEU A 232 -7.73 18.76 6.49
N ILE A 233 -7.28 18.24 5.35
CA ILE A 233 -8.07 17.29 4.56
C ILE A 233 -8.27 15.97 5.33
N ASN A 234 -7.25 15.49 6.04
CA ASN A 234 -7.38 14.30 6.87
C ASN A 234 -8.27 14.55 8.10
N LYS A 235 -8.28 15.77 8.66
CA LYS A 235 -9.22 16.14 9.73
C LYS A 235 -10.66 16.03 9.25
N VAL A 236 -10.98 16.65 8.11
CA VAL A 236 -12.34 16.58 7.53
C VAL A 236 -12.73 15.12 7.22
N PHE A 237 -11.79 14.32 6.73
CA PHE A 237 -12.02 12.89 6.53
C PHE A 237 -12.34 12.16 7.86
N LEU A 238 -11.53 12.36 8.89
CA LEU A 238 -11.75 11.77 10.21
C LEU A 238 -13.10 12.19 10.80
N GLN A 239 -13.44 13.48 10.74
CA GLN A 239 -14.72 14.00 11.24
C GLN A 239 -15.91 13.34 10.54
N ARG A 240 -15.90 13.31 9.19
CA ARG A 240 -16.97 12.65 8.42
C ARG A 240 -17.07 11.17 8.72
N PHE A 241 -15.92 10.51 8.87
CA PHE A 241 -15.87 9.11 9.25
C PHE A 241 -16.48 8.88 10.64
N ILE A 242 -16.10 9.66 11.64
CA ILE A 242 -16.61 9.59 13.01
C ILE A 242 -18.11 9.86 13.05
N MET A 243 -18.61 10.86 12.30
CA MET A 243 -20.04 11.13 12.21
C MET A 243 -20.82 9.96 11.58
N ALA A 244 -20.34 9.42 10.46
CA ALA A 244 -21.02 8.34 9.75
C ALA A 244 -20.99 7.00 10.52
N ALA A 245 -19.84 6.64 11.10
CA ALA A 245 -19.68 5.42 11.89
C ALA A 245 -20.35 5.55 13.27
N GLY A 246 -20.22 6.71 13.90
CA GLY A 246 -20.82 7.03 15.18
C GLY A 246 -22.35 7.01 15.14
N ALA A 247 -22.98 7.57 14.10
CA ALA A 247 -24.44 7.51 13.94
C ALA A 247 -24.96 6.07 13.85
N ARG A 248 -24.23 5.18 13.15
CA ARG A 248 -24.58 3.75 13.06
C ARG A 248 -24.42 3.03 14.40
N LEU A 249 -23.36 3.35 15.13
CA LEU A 249 -23.09 2.81 16.47
C LEU A 249 -24.14 3.24 17.48
N ALA A 250 -24.48 4.53 17.51
CA ALA A 250 -25.52 5.09 18.35
C ALA A 250 -26.88 4.43 18.07
N ALA A 251 -27.25 4.30 16.79
CA ALA A 251 -28.48 3.62 16.38
C ALA A 251 -28.52 2.13 16.77
N ALA A 252 -27.35 1.47 16.82
CA ALA A 252 -27.22 0.07 17.24
C ALA A 252 -27.11 -0.11 18.76
N GLY A 253 -27.12 0.98 19.55
CA GLY A 253 -26.99 0.93 21.01
C GLY A 253 -25.58 0.57 21.48
N HIS A 254 -24.56 0.80 20.66
CA HIS A 254 -23.17 0.43 20.94
C HIS A 254 -22.29 1.66 21.17
N GLY A 255 -21.72 1.79 22.38
CA GLY A 255 -20.46 2.51 22.69
C GLY A 255 -20.42 4.04 22.54
N LEU A 256 -21.06 4.62 21.52
CA LEU A 256 -21.03 6.04 21.20
C LEU A 256 -22.44 6.61 21.14
N THR A 257 -22.65 7.73 21.83
CA THR A 257 -23.87 8.56 21.69
C THR A 257 -23.65 9.64 20.63
N GLU A 258 -24.73 10.23 20.13
CA GLU A 258 -24.65 11.40 19.24
C GLU A 258 -23.90 12.57 19.89
N GLU A 259 -24.07 12.77 21.20
CA GLU A 259 -23.35 13.79 21.98
C GLU A 259 -21.84 13.53 22.01
N MET A 260 -21.41 12.28 22.18
CA MET A 260 -19.99 11.91 22.16
C MET A 260 -19.37 12.17 20.78
N VAL A 261 -20.09 11.80 19.72
CA VAL A 261 -19.67 12.05 18.33
C VAL A 261 -19.51 13.55 18.08
N GLN A 262 -20.49 14.35 18.50
CA GLN A 262 -20.46 15.80 18.35
C GLN A 262 -19.31 16.43 19.13
N SER A 263 -19.10 16.02 20.39
CA SER A 263 -17.98 16.49 21.22
C SER A 263 -16.63 16.18 20.59
N CYS A 264 -16.49 15.02 19.94
CA CYS A 264 -15.26 14.67 19.23
C CYS A 264 -15.01 15.56 18.01
N VAL A 265 -16.05 15.87 17.22
CA VAL A 265 -15.93 16.75 16.05
C VAL A 265 -15.53 18.16 16.50
N GLU A 266 -16.19 18.68 17.54
CA GLU A 266 -15.90 19.99 18.12
C GLU A 266 -14.48 20.09 18.66
N GLU A 267 -13.98 19.04 19.34
CA GLU A 267 -12.61 18.99 19.83
C GLU A 267 -11.57 19.02 18.70
N LEU A 268 -11.84 18.35 17.57
CA LEU A 268 -10.97 18.40 16.39
C LEU A 268 -10.92 19.80 15.74
N ASP A 269 -11.96 20.61 15.89
CA ASP A 269 -12.04 21.97 15.34
C ASP A 269 -11.45 23.05 16.24
N GLN A 270 -11.06 22.70 17.47
CA GLN A 270 -10.38 23.64 18.36
C GLN A 270 -9.04 24.07 17.78
N VAL A 271 -8.75 25.37 17.86
CA VAL A 271 -7.46 25.95 17.43
C VAL A 271 -6.27 25.26 18.11
N GLY A 272 -6.45 24.82 19.36
CA GLY A 272 -5.46 24.09 20.15
C GLY A 272 -5.43 22.58 19.93
N CYS A 273 -6.12 22.04 18.91
CA CYS A 273 -6.14 20.61 18.63
C CYS A 273 -4.71 20.07 18.40
N THR A 274 -4.30 19.14 19.26
CA THR A 274 -2.98 18.49 19.22
C THR A 274 -3.00 17.13 18.53
N ALA A 275 -4.16 16.70 18.01
CA ALA A 275 -4.34 15.38 17.43
C ALA A 275 -3.41 15.19 16.21
N VAL A 276 -2.68 14.08 16.21
CA VAL A 276 -1.81 13.66 15.12
C VAL A 276 -2.24 12.27 14.67
N TRP A 277 -2.45 12.10 13.38
CA TRP A 277 -2.79 10.83 12.77
C TRP A 277 -1.63 10.32 11.93
N ASP A 278 -1.12 9.14 12.26
CA ASP A 278 -0.02 8.57 11.51
C ASP A 278 -0.49 7.92 10.22
N PHE A 279 0.30 8.13 9.18
CA PHE A 279 0.09 7.54 7.86
C PHE A 279 1.36 6.85 7.39
N TYR A 280 1.26 5.58 7.01
CA TYR A 280 2.41 4.78 6.60
C TYR A 280 2.42 4.64 5.09
N SER A 281 3.49 5.11 4.47
CA SER A 281 3.77 4.95 3.04
C SER A 281 4.84 3.88 2.87
N CYS A 282 4.45 2.70 2.39
CA CYS A 282 5.34 1.58 2.15
C CYS A 282 5.60 1.40 0.65
N ALA A 283 6.86 1.24 0.25
CA ALA A 283 7.23 0.72 -1.06
C ALA A 283 8.15 -0.48 -0.90
N ALA A 284 7.80 -1.58 -1.58
CA ALA A 284 8.56 -2.81 -1.54
C ALA A 284 8.91 -3.25 -2.97
N ARG A 285 10.21 -3.49 -3.21
CA ARG A 285 10.75 -3.97 -4.48
C ARG A 285 10.78 -5.49 -4.49
N ARG A 286 10.10 -6.10 -5.46
CA ARG A 286 10.12 -7.55 -5.66
C ARG A 286 11.53 -7.98 -6.05
N GLY A 287 12.09 -8.97 -5.33
CA GLY A 287 13.40 -9.51 -5.65
C GLY A 287 13.47 -10.08 -7.06
N GLY A 288 14.61 -9.92 -7.72
CA GLY A 288 14.87 -10.58 -9.00
C GLY A 288 14.99 -12.10 -8.85
N LEU A 289 14.78 -12.85 -9.93
CA LEU A 289 14.99 -14.32 -9.96
C LEU A 289 16.38 -14.73 -9.43
N ALA A 290 17.41 -13.92 -9.68
CA ALA A 290 18.78 -14.17 -9.22
C ALA A 290 18.96 -13.95 -7.71
N GLU A 291 18.26 -12.97 -7.13
CA GLU A 291 18.33 -12.63 -5.70
C GLU A 291 17.57 -13.67 -4.86
N LEU A 292 16.38 -14.07 -5.31
CA LEU A 292 15.60 -15.14 -4.69
C LEU A 292 16.33 -16.49 -4.76
N HIS A 293 17.04 -16.76 -5.86
CA HIS A 293 17.89 -17.95 -5.97
C HIS A 293 19.05 -17.89 -4.98
N HIS A 294 19.72 -16.74 -4.81
CA HIS A 294 20.80 -16.58 -3.85
C HIS A 294 20.34 -16.71 -2.39
N GLU A 295 19.19 -16.13 -2.02
CA GLU A 295 18.61 -16.30 -0.68
C GLU A 295 18.13 -17.74 -0.44
N MET A 296 17.54 -18.40 -1.44
CA MET A 296 17.19 -19.81 -1.35
C MET A 296 18.42 -20.69 -1.10
N TRP A 297 19.52 -20.46 -1.82
CA TRP A 297 20.78 -21.19 -1.58
C TRP A 297 21.41 -20.86 -0.23
N ARG A 298 21.25 -19.62 0.25
CA ARG A 298 21.72 -19.22 1.58
C ARG A 298 20.90 -19.89 2.68
N PHE A 299 19.57 -19.92 2.57
CA PHE A 299 18.68 -20.63 3.49
C PHE A 299 18.98 -22.12 3.51
N VAL A 300 19.14 -22.75 2.34
CA VAL A 300 19.58 -24.15 2.22
C VAL A 300 20.95 -24.35 2.88
N ALA A 301 21.92 -23.46 2.69
CA ALA A 301 23.23 -23.57 3.32
C ALA A 301 23.19 -23.39 4.85
N GLU A 302 22.30 -22.54 5.36
CA GLU A 302 22.15 -22.26 6.80
C GLU A 302 21.34 -23.34 7.54
N HIS A 303 20.37 -23.98 6.87
CA HIS A 303 19.44 -24.93 7.50
C HIS A 303 19.66 -26.39 7.07
N CYS A 304 20.29 -26.66 5.93
CA CYS A 304 20.76 -27.99 5.56
C CYS A 304 22.22 -28.17 5.98
N ASN A 305 22.46 -28.13 7.29
CA ASN A 305 23.74 -28.50 7.86
C ASN A 305 23.79 -30.02 8.04
N ASP A 306 23.68 -30.78 6.95
CA ASP A 306 23.79 -32.24 7.00
C ASP A 306 24.89 -32.73 6.05
N ARG A 307 25.91 -33.34 6.64
CA ARG A 307 27.07 -33.96 5.99
C ARG A 307 26.69 -35.23 5.22
N ASN A 308 25.51 -35.28 4.60
CA ASN A 308 24.99 -36.40 3.83
C ASN A 308 24.37 -36.02 2.47
N ALA A 309 24.56 -34.78 2.00
CA ALA A 309 24.16 -34.35 0.65
C ALA A 309 24.88 -35.09 -0.51
N THR A 310 25.68 -36.12 -0.23
CA THR A 310 26.33 -37.01 -1.20
C THR A 310 25.49 -38.23 -1.61
N LYS A 311 24.23 -38.35 -1.17
CA LYS A 311 23.33 -39.44 -1.59
C LYS A 311 21.96 -38.96 -2.07
N MET A 312 21.94 -38.17 -3.14
CA MET A 312 20.78 -38.10 -4.04
C MET A 312 21.22 -38.48 -5.46
N PRO A 313 20.71 -39.57 -6.05
CA PRO A 313 21.09 -39.95 -7.41
C PRO A 313 20.40 -39.00 -8.41
N GLY A 314 21.19 -38.10 -9.03
CA GLY A 314 20.72 -37.25 -10.12
C GLY A 314 21.36 -35.86 -10.25
N MET A 315 22.09 -35.37 -9.24
CA MET A 315 22.74 -34.04 -9.32
C MET A 315 24.23 -34.15 -9.66
N THR A 316 24.54 -34.22 -10.95
CA THR A 316 25.91 -34.05 -11.42
C THR A 316 26.25 -32.55 -11.47
N LYS A 317 27.08 -32.13 -10.51
CA LYS A 317 27.99 -30.96 -10.49
C LYS A 317 27.70 -29.83 -11.49
N ILE A 318 27.14 -28.73 -10.97
CA ILE A 318 27.55 -27.38 -11.39
C ILE A 318 27.92 -26.63 -10.11
N MET A 319 29.17 -26.77 -9.67
CA MET A 319 29.77 -25.79 -8.75
C MET A 319 30.32 -24.64 -9.60
N PRO A 320 30.06 -23.37 -9.27
CA PRO A 320 30.83 -22.28 -9.84
C PRO A 320 32.22 -22.34 -9.22
N SER A 321 33.23 -22.61 -10.04
CA SER A 321 34.62 -22.40 -9.66
C SER A 321 34.81 -20.93 -9.27
N ALA A 322 35.27 -20.69 -8.05
CA ALA A 322 35.86 -19.44 -7.65
C ALA A 322 36.90 -19.01 -8.69
N HIS A 323 36.70 -17.87 -9.35
CA HIS A 323 37.70 -17.27 -10.22
C HIS A 323 38.34 -16.09 -9.48
N PRO A 324 39.68 -16.07 -9.31
CA PRO A 324 40.38 -14.90 -8.83
C PRO A 324 40.63 -13.92 -10.00
N ALA A 325 40.69 -12.64 -9.64
CA ALA A 325 41.42 -11.55 -10.28
C ALA A 325 41.25 -11.28 -11.79
N LEU A 326 40.72 -10.09 -12.06
CA LEU A 326 41.00 -9.22 -13.20
C LEU A 326 42.37 -9.47 -13.88
N GLN A 327 42.35 -9.89 -15.14
CA GLN A 327 43.26 -9.39 -16.17
C GLN A 327 42.52 -9.32 -17.52
N LEU A 328 42.41 -8.10 -18.02
CA LEU A 328 42.02 -7.76 -19.38
C LEU A 328 43.17 -8.10 -20.33
N THR A 329 42.93 -8.92 -21.36
CA THR A 329 43.53 -8.76 -22.70
C THR A 329 42.77 -9.58 -23.77
N SER A 330 42.37 -8.85 -24.82
CA SER A 330 42.25 -9.20 -26.25
C SER A 330 42.05 -10.66 -26.70
N GLY A 331 41.09 -10.86 -27.61
CA GLY A 331 41.18 -11.91 -28.63
C GLY A 331 39.83 -12.41 -29.14
N ALA A 332 39.55 -12.15 -30.42
CA ALA A 332 38.33 -12.51 -31.11
C ALA A 332 38.26 -13.99 -31.54
N GLU A 333 37.02 -14.40 -31.88
CA GLU A 333 36.63 -15.33 -32.96
C GLU A 333 35.91 -16.65 -32.61
N LYS A 334 34.68 -16.73 -33.17
CA LYS A 334 33.99 -17.85 -33.85
C LYS A 334 33.65 -19.13 -33.08
N LEU A 335 32.33 -19.40 -33.02
CA LEU A 335 31.56 -20.64 -33.32
C LEU A 335 30.22 -20.51 -32.59
N GLY A 336 29.01 -20.58 -33.15
CA GLY A 336 28.46 -21.44 -34.19
C GLY A 336 27.06 -21.86 -33.67
N ARG A 337 25.99 -21.58 -34.43
CA ARG A 337 24.58 -21.87 -34.06
C ARG A 337 24.36 -23.37 -33.76
N SER A 338 23.71 -23.71 -32.63
CA SER A 338 22.86 -24.92 -32.55
C SER A 338 21.94 -24.93 -31.32
N ARG A 339 20.63 -24.98 -31.61
CA ARG A 339 19.48 -25.53 -30.85
C ARG A 339 19.75 -26.07 -29.43
N ARG A 340 19.19 -25.41 -28.42
CA ARG A 340 18.63 -25.99 -27.16
C ARG A 340 17.77 -24.94 -26.44
N LEU A 341 16.55 -24.72 -26.92
CA LEU A 341 15.54 -23.88 -26.25
C LEU A 341 14.35 -24.69 -25.69
N GLY A 342 14.42 -26.02 -25.72
CA GLY A 342 13.29 -26.90 -25.35
C GLY A 342 13.35 -27.55 -23.96
N THR A 343 14.42 -27.36 -23.18
CA THR A 343 14.62 -28.15 -21.94
C THR A 343 14.75 -27.33 -20.65
N LEU A 344 14.77 -26.00 -20.69
CA LEU A 344 14.76 -25.19 -19.45
C LEU A 344 13.34 -24.96 -18.90
N ALA A 345 12.35 -24.74 -19.77
CA ALA A 345 10.97 -24.50 -19.34
C ALA A 345 10.33 -25.74 -18.67
N GLY A 346 10.67 -26.96 -19.12
CA GLY A 346 10.15 -28.19 -18.54
C GLY A 346 10.72 -28.54 -17.15
N HIS A 347 11.98 -28.18 -16.89
CA HIS A 347 12.60 -28.42 -15.57
C HIS A 347 12.17 -27.38 -14.51
N CYS A 348 11.85 -26.15 -14.92
CA CYS A 348 11.30 -25.14 -14.01
C CYS A 348 9.90 -25.51 -13.49
N ASN A 349 9.00 -26.04 -14.34
CA ASN A 349 7.68 -26.48 -13.90
C ASN A 349 7.73 -27.67 -12.93
N ALA A 350 8.67 -28.60 -13.14
CA ALA A 350 8.84 -29.75 -12.24
C ALA A 350 9.36 -29.33 -10.86
N LEU A 351 10.34 -28.42 -10.79
CA LEU A 351 10.87 -27.88 -9.52
C LEU A 351 9.85 -27.01 -8.79
N GLN A 352 9.06 -26.21 -9.51
CA GLN A 352 8.01 -25.39 -8.92
C GLN A 352 6.87 -26.25 -8.34
N THR A 353 6.52 -27.36 -9.01
CA THR A 353 5.51 -28.33 -8.52
C THR A 353 6.04 -29.11 -7.30
N PHE A 354 7.32 -29.50 -7.30
CA PHE A 354 7.92 -30.27 -6.20
C PHE A 354 8.09 -29.43 -4.93
N LEU A 355 8.43 -28.14 -5.06
CA LEU A 355 8.49 -27.20 -3.94
C LEU A 355 7.08 -26.84 -3.44
N TYR A 356 6.07 -26.78 -4.32
CA TYR A 356 4.67 -26.57 -3.91
C TYR A 356 4.12 -27.70 -3.02
N GLN A 357 4.55 -28.95 -3.23
CA GLN A 357 4.14 -30.08 -2.38
C GLN A 357 4.88 -30.14 -1.04
N ALA A 358 6.10 -29.60 -0.96
CA ALA A 358 6.89 -29.60 0.28
C ALA A 358 6.47 -28.51 1.30
N PHE A 359 5.69 -27.51 0.88
CA PHE A 359 5.30 -26.35 1.70
C PHE A 359 3.82 -26.32 2.12
N ILE A 360 3.05 -27.39 1.88
CA ILE A 360 1.73 -27.56 2.53
C ILE A 360 1.96 -28.24 3.89
N PRO A 361 1.56 -27.65 5.03
CA PRO A 361 1.49 -28.41 6.26
C PRO A 361 0.41 -29.47 6.08
N HIS A 362 0.83 -30.74 5.97
CA HIS A 362 -0.09 -31.86 6.11
C HIS A 362 -0.78 -31.74 7.47
N SER A 363 -2.02 -31.27 7.47
CA SER A 363 -2.95 -31.53 8.56
C SER A 363 -3.26 -33.02 8.50
N THR A 364 -2.53 -33.81 9.28
CA THR A 364 -2.83 -35.22 9.49
C THR A 364 -4.18 -35.34 10.18
N CYS A 365 -5.19 -35.68 9.40
CA CYS A 365 -6.31 -36.48 9.85
C CYS A 365 -5.79 -37.91 10.11
N ILE A 366 -5.92 -38.43 11.33
CA ILE A 366 -5.86 -39.87 11.59
C ILE A 366 -6.98 -40.23 12.59
N ALA A 367 -7.84 -41.14 12.12
CA ALA A 367 -8.71 -42.11 12.80
C ALA A 367 -9.81 -41.60 13.75
#